data_AF-A0A1I8FU23-F1
#
_entry.id   AF-A0A1I8FU23-F1
#
_cell.length_a   1.000
_cell.length_b   1.000
_cell.length_c   1.000
_cell.angle_alpha   90.00
_cell.angle_beta   90.00
_cell.angle_gamma   90.00
#
_symmetry.space_group_name_H-M   'P 1'
#
loop_
_entity.id
_entity.type
_entity.pdbx_description
1 polymer ?
#
loop_
_entity_poly.entity_id
_entity_poly.type
_entity_poly.pdbx_seq_one_letter_code
_entity_poly.pdbx_strand_id
1 'polypeptide(L)'
;MNSVHNSVDNKKDIARKQAAYAAVEEHLLAKQLILERGLRLFELEHCDEELDWSVDSADEVDSELNLIKGGGGCLLQEKIVDTAAHTLVIVCDESKYSVQFGHKWKGGIPLEVVPMAWSLVKRRVECQFGGSALLRESLGKLA
;
A
#
# COMPACT_ATOMS: atom_id res chain seq x y z
N MET A 1 29.10 30.86 -42.49
CA MET A 1 29.44 29.54 -41.92
C MET A 1 28.98 29.58 -40.47
N ASN A 2 27.74 29.17 -40.18
CA ASN A 2 27.37 27.84 -39.63
C ASN A 2 28.24 27.50 -38.41
N SER A 3 27.74 27.27 -37.19
CA SER A 3 26.54 26.51 -36.83
C SER A 3 26.02 26.86 -35.43
N VAL A 4 24.70 26.84 -35.29
CA VAL A 4 23.97 26.67 -34.03
C VAL A 4 24.34 25.32 -33.40
N HIS A 5 24.66 25.29 -32.10
CA HIS A 5 24.56 24.07 -31.31
C HIS A 5 23.87 24.35 -29.98
N ASN A 6 22.66 23.80 -29.90
CA ASN A 6 21.77 23.68 -28.77
C ASN A 6 22.47 23.17 -27.51
N SER A 7 22.21 23.82 -26.37
CA SER A 7 21.84 23.07 -25.16
C SER A 7 20.56 23.69 -24.63
N VAL A 8 19.45 23.15 -25.15
CA VAL A 8 18.10 23.52 -24.79
C VAL A 8 17.88 23.17 -23.32
N ASP A 9 17.57 24.20 -22.54
CA ASP A 9 16.67 24.20 -21.39
C ASP A 9 16.34 22.85 -20.76
N ASN A 10 17.15 22.45 -19.79
CA ASN A 10 16.94 21.28 -18.92
C ASN A 10 15.77 21.45 -17.91
N LYS A 11 14.76 22.27 -18.26
CA LYS A 11 13.50 22.41 -17.51
C LYS A 11 12.39 21.53 -18.09
N LYS A 12 12.56 20.98 -19.29
CA LYS A 12 11.58 20.06 -19.92
C LYS A 12 11.77 18.60 -19.53
N ASP A 13 12.99 18.17 -19.17
CA ASP A 13 13.24 16.78 -18.76
C ASP A 13 12.66 16.46 -17.37
N ILE A 14 12.46 17.47 -16.53
CA ILE A 14 11.76 17.33 -15.25
C ILE A 14 10.24 17.23 -15.45
N ALA A 15 9.71 17.66 -16.60
CA ALA A 15 8.28 17.74 -16.89
C ALA A 15 7.68 16.45 -17.50
N ARG A 16 8.45 15.37 -17.65
CA ARG A 16 8.01 14.13 -18.32
C ARG A 16 8.11 12.84 -17.51
N LYS A 17 8.39 12.90 -16.21
CA LYS A 17 8.01 11.79 -15.33
C LYS A 17 6.51 11.92 -15.04
N GLN A 18 5.68 11.50 -15.98
CA GLN A 18 4.27 11.25 -15.69
C GLN A 18 4.22 10.07 -14.72
N ALA A 19 4.17 10.36 -13.41
CA ALA A 19 3.94 9.37 -12.39
C ALA A 19 2.71 8.54 -12.79
N ALA A 20 2.96 7.27 -13.08
CA ALA A 20 1.92 6.28 -13.28
C ALA A 20 1.45 5.88 -11.88
N TYR A 21 0.14 5.96 -11.64
CA TYR A 21 -0.44 5.52 -10.39
C TYR A 21 -1.19 4.22 -10.66
N ALA A 22 -0.72 3.13 -10.05
CA ALA A 22 -1.53 1.94 -9.88
C ALA A 22 -2.48 2.21 -8.71
N ALA A 23 -3.78 2.08 -8.92
CA ALA A 23 -4.74 2.12 -7.82
C ALA A 23 -5.34 0.73 -7.64
N VAL A 24 -5.34 0.29 -6.40
CA VAL A 24 -6.02 -0.93 -5.97
C VAL A 24 -7.53 -0.79 -6.18
N GLU A 25 -8.17 -1.86 -6.67
CA GLU A 25 -9.54 -1.83 -7.19
C GLU A 25 -10.58 -1.35 -6.19
N GLU A 26 -10.40 -1.71 -4.91
CA GLU A 26 -11.26 -1.36 -3.78
C GLU A 26 -11.08 0.08 -3.28
N HIS A 27 -9.99 0.78 -3.65
CA HIS A 27 -9.76 2.15 -3.23
C HIS A 27 -10.39 3.16 -4.21
N LEU A 28 -11.72 3.07 -4.40
CA LEU A 28 -12.52 3.90 -5.30
C LEU A 28 -12.22 5.40 -5.16
N LEU A 29 -11.97 5.87 -3.94
CA LEU A 29 -11.61 7.26 -3.65
C LEU A 29 -10.24 7.65 -4.24
N ALA A 30 -9.25 6.75 -4.22
CA ALA A 30 -7.94 7.04 -4.83
C ALA A 30 -8.05 7.06 -6.35
N LYS A 31 -8.78 6.09 -6.94
CA LYS A 31 -9.05 6.07 -8.39
C LYS A 31 -9.68 7.39 -8.84
N GLN A 32 -10.71 7.86 -8.13
CA GLN A 32 -11.37 9.12 -8.45
C GLN A 32 -10.41 10.31 -8.37
N LEU A 33 -9.62 10.41 -7.29
CA LEU A 33 -8.67 11.51 -7.10
C LEU A 33 -7.58 11.53 -8.18
N ILE A 34 -7.06 10.37 -8.59
CA ILE A 34 -6.07 10.23 -9.67
C ILE A 34 -6.65 10.80 -10.98
N LEU A 35 -7.87 10.40 -11.33
CA LEU A 35 -8.55 10.86 -12.55
C LEU A 35 -8.85 12.37 -12.50
N GLU A 36 -9.35 12.87 -11.38
CA GLU A 36 -9.64 14.30 -11.17
C GLU A 36 -8.39 15.19 -11.30
N ARG A 37 -7.21 14.65 -10.98
CA ARG A 37 -5.93 15.35 -11.10
C ARG A 37 -5.28 15.20 -12.47
N GLY A 38 -5.93 14.53 -13.42
CA GLY A 38 -5.40 14.32 -14.78
C GLY A 38 -4.19 13.38 -14.81
N LEU A 39 -4.04 12.53 -13.80
CA LEU A 39 -2.97 11.55 -13.70
C LEU A 39 -3.35 10.29 -14.47
N ARG A 40 -2.34 9.54 -14.93
CA ARG A 40 -2.56 8.26 -15.62
C ARG A 40 -2.88 7.19 -14.58
N LEU A 41 -4.05 6.58 -14.72
CA LEU A 41 -4.47 5.43 -13.94
C LEU A 41 -4.22 4.16 -14.73
N PHE A 42 -3.56 3.19 -14.12
CA PHE A 42 -3.41 1.84 -14.66
C PHE A 42 -4.06 0.83 -13.72
N GLU A 43 -4.63 -0.21 -14.31
CA GLU A 43 -5.01 -1.41 -13.57
C GLU A 43 -3.78 -2.28 -13.39
N LEU A 44 -3.65 -2.89 -12.22
CA LEU A 44 -2.49 -3.71 -11.87
C LEU A 44 -2.28 -4.87 -12.84
N GLU A 45 -3.35 -5.46 -13.38
CA GLU A 45 -3.30 -6.54 -14.38
C GLU A 45 -2.65 -6.11 -15.70
N HIS A 46 -2.72 -4.82 -16.03
CA HIS A 46 -2.22 -4.25 -17.28
C HIS A 46 -0.94 -3.42 -17.07
N CYS A 47 -0.29 -3.57 -15.90
CA CYS A 47 0.92 -2.83 -15.56
C CYS A 47 2.15 -3.65 -15.96
N ASP A 48 2.63 -3.41 -17.18
CA ASP A 48 3.87 -4.01 -17.71
C ASP A 48 5.13 -3.18 -17.38
N GLU A 49 4.96 -2.01 -16.76
CA GLU A 49 6.04 -1.09 -16.41
C GLU A 49 6.57 -1.36 -14.98
N GLU A 50 7.86 -1.13 -14.76
CA GLU A 50 8.41 -1.13 -13.40
C GLU A 50 7.86 0.05 -12.59
N LEU A 51 7.42 -0.22 -11.36
CA LEU A 51 6.92 0.81 -10.45
C LEU A 51 8.11 1.45 -9.72
N ASP A 52 8.36 2.74 -9.96
CA ASP A 52 9.38 3.48 -9.21
C ASP A 52 9.00 3.56 -7.72
N TRP A 53 7.78 4.00 -7.42
CA TRP A 53 7.32 4.31 -6.07
C TRP A 53 5.92 3.74 -5.81
N SER A 54 5.71 3.18 -4.62
CA SER A 54 4.39 3.01 -4.00
C SER A 54 4.26 3.99 -2.84
N VAL A 55 3.06 4.57 -2.66
CA VAL A 55 2.74 5.44 -1.53
C VAL A 55 1.53 4.85 -0.81
N ASP A 56 1.69 4.51 0.46
CA ASP A 56 0.63 3.89 1.24
C ASP A 56 0.67 4.35 2.71
N SER A 57 -0.34 3.96 3.48
CA SER A 57 -0.48 4.18 4.91
C SER A 57 -0.17 2.91 5.71
N ALA A 58 -0.03 3.07 7.02
CA ALA A 58 0.15 1.98 7.97
C ALA A 58 -0.75 2.15 9.19
N ASP A 59 -1.15 1.03 9.78
CA ASP A 59 -1.90 0.98 11.04
C ASP A 59 -0.97 1.16 12.26
N GLU A 60 0.28 0.68 12.16
CA GLU A 60 1.34 0.84 13.16
C GLU A 60 2.72 0.70 12.48
N VAL A 61 3.73 1.44 12.96
CA VAL A 61 5.11 1.44 12.46
C VAL A 61 6.12 1.47 13.61
N ASP A 62 7.25 0.77 13.48
CA ASP A 62 8.34 0.79 14.47
C ASP A 62 9.60 1.55 13.96
N SER A 63 10.66 1.58 14.77
CA SER A 63 11.92 2.28 14.43
C SER A 63 12.70 1.63 13.28
N GLU A 64 12.45 0.35 13.01
CA GLU A 64 13.10 -0.42 11.94
C GLU A 64 12.27 -0.40 10.65
N LEU A 65 11.23 0.43 10.59
CA LEU A 65 10.28 0.54 9.48
C LEU A 65 9.51 -0.75 9.19
N ASN A 66 9.35 -1.62 10.19
CA ASN A 66 8.36 -2.69 10.11
C ASN A 66 6.96 -2.08 10.22
N LEU A 67 5.97 -2.73 9.61
CA LEU A 67 4.62 -2.19 9.49
C LEU A 67 3.56 -3.22 9.88
N ILE A 68 2.51 -2.76 10.55
CA ILE A 68 1.18 -3.38 10.49
C ILE A 68 0.35 -2.60 9.46
N LYS A 69 -0.24 -3.33 8.52
CA LYS A 69 -1.16 -2.85 7.49
C LYS A 69 -2.36 -3.79 7.40
N GLY A 70 -3.41 -3.37 6.70
CA GLY A 70 -4.61 -4.18 6.46
C GLY A 70 -5.80 -3.88 7.37
N GLY A 71 -5.73 -2.83 8.18
CA GLY A 71 -6.88 -2.28 8.91
C GLY A 71 -8.05 -1.96 7.98
N GLY A 72 -7.76 -1.50 6.75
CA GLY A 72 -8.74 -1.22 5.70
C GLY A 72 -9.33 -2.44 4.98
N GLY A 73 -8.76 -3.64 5.13
CA GLY A 73 -9.24 -4.86 4.49
C GLY A 73 -8.79 -5.06 3.04
N CYS A 74 -7.76 -4.35 2.58
CA CYS A 74 -7.19 -4.43 1.23
C CYS A 74 -5.71 -4.88 1.22
N LEU A 75 -5.26 -5.57 2.28
CA LEU A 75 -3.85 -5.87 2.52
C LEU A 75 -3.18 -6.63 1.37
N LEU A 76 -3.86 -7.60 0.75
CA LEU A 76 -3.26 -8.36 -0.35
C LEU A 76 -2.96 -7.44 -1.53
N GLN A 77 -3.92 -6.63 -1.94
CA GLN A 77 -3.75 -5.73 -3.08
C GLN A 77 -2.73 -4.63 -2.77
N GLU A 78 -2.78 -4.02 -1.57
CA GLU A 78 -1.77 -3.09 -1.07
C GLU A 78 -0.36 -3.71 -1.17
N LYS A 79 -0.19 -4.93 -0.62
CA LYS A 79 1.10 -5.62 -0.61
C LYS A 79 1.61 -5.97 -1.99
N ILE A 80 0.75 -6.32 -2.95
CA ILE A 80 1.19 -6.59 -4.31
C ILE A 80 1.80 -5.34 -4.93
N VAL A 81 1.14 -4.18 -4.80
CA VAL A 81 1.66 -2.91 -5.32
C VAL A 81 2.93 -2.47 -4.58
N ASP A 82 2.92 -2.53 -3.25
CA ASP A 82 4.04 -2.13 -2.40
C ASP A 82 5.32 -2.92 -2.67
N THR A 83 5.18 -4.23 -2.92
CA THR A 83 6.32 -5.11 -3.17
C THR A 83 6.77 -5.11 -4.63
N ALA A 84 5.92 -4.66 -5.56
CA ALA A 84 6.29 -4.46 -6.95
C ALA A 84 7.06 -3.15 -7.20
N ALA A 85 7.00 -2.20 -6.26
CA ALA A 85 7.68 -0.92 -6.37
C ALA A 85 9.15 -0.96 -5.90
N HIS A 86 10.01 -0.20 -6.58
CA HIS A 86 11.42 0.00 -6.19
C HIS A 86 11.56 0.69 -4.84
N THR A 87 10.62 1.58 -4.48
CA THR A 87 10.58 2.22 -3.16
C THR A 87 9.15 2.30 -2.64
N LEU A 88 8.94 1.82 -1.41
CA LEU A 88 7.73 2.04 -0.65
C LEU A 88 7.87 3.29 0.23
N VAL A 89 6.94 4.23 0.09
CA VAL A 89 6.83 5.43 0.91
C VAL A 89 5.60 5.31 1.80
N ILE A 90 5.81 5.23 3.11
CA ILE A 90 4.72 5.21 4.09
C ILE A 90 4.41 6.61 4.58
N VAL A 91 3.14 7.00 4.49
CA VAL A 91 2.61 8.26 5.00
C VAL A 91 1.69 7.95 6.18
N CYS A 92 2.12 8.35 7.37
CA CYS A 92 1.35 8.22 8.60
C CYS A 92 1.67 9.35 9.58
N ASP A 93 0.75 9.58 10.53
CA ASP A 93 0.98 10.52 11.61
C ASP A 93 1.71 9.84 12.80
N GLU A 94 2.24 10.66 13.71
CA GLU A 94 3.03 10.20 14.87
C GLU A 94 2.29 9.22 15.79
N SER A 95 0.95 9.18 15.77
CA SER A 95 0.18 8.24 16.58
C SER A 95 0.38 6.78 16.14
N LYS A 96 0.86 6.55 14.91
CA LYS A 96 1.13 5.23 14.37
C LYS A 96 2.48 4.67 14.82
N TYR A 97 3.37 5.51 15.34
CA TYR A 97 4.67 5.05 15.83
C TYR A 97 4.55 4.26 17.13
N SER A 98 5.22 3.12 17.18
CA SER A 98 5.19 2.20 18.31
C SER A 98 6.53 1.54 18.56
N VAL A 99 6.94 1.48 19.83
CA VAL A 99 8.14 0.73 20.25
C VAL A 99 7.90 -0.78 20.17
N GLN A 100 6.64 -1.21 20.29
CA GLN A 100 6.26 -2.61 20.21
C GLN A 100 4.88 -2.73 19.58
N PHE A 101 4.78 -3.54 18.52
CA PHE A 101 3.51 -3.80 17.84
C PHE A 101 2.41 -4.27 18.78
N GLY A 102 1.18 -3.81 18.49
CA GLY A 102 0.01 -4.05 19.32
C GLY A 102 -0.19 -2.99 20.41
N HIS A 103 0.68 -1.99 20.54
CA HIS A 103 0.51 -0.93 21.54
C HIS A 103 -0.41 0.19 21.04
N LYS A 104 -0.18 0.69 19.82
CA LYS A 104 -1.00 1.73 19.19
C LYS A 104 -2.17 1.15 18.42
N TRP A 105 -1.94 0.06 17.70
CA TRP A 105 -2.97 -0.66 16.96
C TRP A 105 -3.50 -1.84 17.79
N LYS A 106 -4.79 -1.84 18.09
CA LYS A 106 -5.46 -2.91 18.85
C LYS A 106 -6.26 -3.89 18.00
N GLY A 107 -6.35 -3.64 16.68
CA GLY A 107 -7.09 -4.49 15.75
C GLY A 107 -6.47 -5.85 15.46
N GLY A 108 -5.32 -6.17 16.07
CA GLY A 108 -4.56 -7.39 15.80
C GLY A 108 -3.85 -7.37 14.45
N ILE A 109 -3.06 -8.41 14.14
CA ILE A 109 -2.36 -8.51 12.86
C ILE A 109 -3.35 -8.99 11.79
N PRO A 110 -3.64 -8.17 10.74
CA PRO A 110 -4.56 -8.58 9.69
C PRO A 110 -3.97 -9.74 8.87
N LEU A 111 -4.79 -10.77 8.64
CA LEU A 111 -4.45 -11.93 7.81
C LEU A 111 -5.55 -12.12 6.78
N GLU A 112 -5.20 -12.02 5.50
CA GLU A 112 -6.09 -12.41 4.42
C GLU A 112 -5.97 -13.90 4.14
N VAL A 113 -7.11 -14.56 4.02
CA VAL A 113 -7.22 -16.00 3.88
C VAL A 113 -8.24 -16.35 2.82
N VAL A 114 -7.98 -17.43 2.08
CA VAL A 114 -9.00 -18.01 1.21
C VAL A 114 -10.15 -18.53 2.10
N PRO A 115 -11.43 -18.22 1.80
CA PRO A 115 -12.54 -18.55 2.70
C PRO A 115 -12.59 -20.02 3.14
N MET A 116 -12.33 -20.97 2.23
CA MET A 116 -12.31 -22.41 2.55
C MET A 116 -11.22 -22.81 3.56
N ALA A 117 -10.17 -22.00 3.72
CA ALA A 117 -9.03 -22.29 4.56
C ALA A 117 -9.12 -21.67 5.96
N TRP A 118 -10.13 -20.81 6.23
CA TRP A 118 -10.25 -20.04 7.47
C TRP A 118 -10.02 -20.89 8.73
N SER A 119 -10.77 -21.97 8.90
CA SER A 119 -10.70 -22.81 10.11
C SER A 119 -9.32 -23.45 10.31
N LEU A 120 -8.63 -23.80 9.22
CA LEU A 120 -7.29 -24.39 9.27
C LEU A 120 -6.24 -23.35 9.64
N VAL A 121 -6.31 -22.16 9.01
CA VAL A 121 -5.39 -21.05 9.29
C VAL A 121 -5.56 -20.57 10.72
N LYS A 122 -6.81 -20.35 11.17
CA LYS A 122 -7.13 -19.98 12.55
C LYS A 122 -6.46 -20.92 13.55
N ARG A 123 -6.74 -22.23 13.44
CA ARG A 123 -6.17 -23.25 14.34
C ARG A 123 -4.65 -23.21 14.33
N ARG A 124 -4.04 -23.10 13.15
CA ARG A 124 -2.58 -23.09 13.02
C ARG A 124 -1.96 -21.86 13.70
N VAL A 125 -2.52 -20.67 13.46
CA VAL A 125 -2.03 -19.42 14.06
C VAL A 125 -2.13 -19.49 15.59
N GLU A 126 -3.30 -19.86 16.12
CA GLU A 126 -3.53 -19.96 17.56
C GLU A 126 -2.62 -21.00 18.22
N CYS A 127 -2.40 -22.16 17.60
CA CYS A 127 -1.50 -23.18 18.13
C CYS A 127 -0.01 -22.82 18.05
N GLN A 128 0.43 -22.08 17.02
CA GLN A 128 1.85 -21.79 16.80
C GLN A 128 2.31 -20.50 17.49
N PHE A 129 1.47 -19.47 17.49
CA PHE A 129 1.83 -18.13 17.96
C PHE A 129 1.05 -17.71 19.21
N GLY A 130 0.06 -18.50 19.63
CA GLY A 130 -0.86 -18.12 20.70
C GLY A 130 -1.86 -17.05 20.27
N GLY A 131 -2.61 -16.51 21.24
CA GLY A 131 -3.64 -15.50 21.00
C GLY A 131 -4.95 -16.06 20.48
N SER A 132 -5.78 -15.18 19.92
CA SER A 132 -7.10 -15.51 19.36
C SER A 132 -7.21 -14.93 17.96
N ALA A 133 -7.51 -15.79 16.98
CA ALA A 133 -7.78 -15.36 15.61
C ALA A 133 -9.28 -15.24 15.40
N LEU A 134 -9.71 -14.02 15.08
CA LEU A 134 -11.11 -13.65 14.89
C LEU A 134 -11.38 -13.37 13.42
N LEU A 135 -12.51 -13.88 12.91
CA LEU A 135 -12.97 -13.53 11.57
C LEU A 135 -13.50 -12.11 11.63
N ARG A 136 -13.01 -11.22 10.78
CA ARG A 136 -13.58 -9.87 10.63
C ARG A 136 -14.89 -10.00 9.86
N GLU A 137 -16.02 -9.84 10.54
CA GLU A 137 -17.34 -9.77 9.91
C GLU A 137 -17.56 -8.39 9.29
N SER A 138 -18.23 -8.32 8.14
CA SER A 138 -18.45 -7.04 7.44
C SER A 138 -19.59 -6.23 8.08
N LEU A 139 -19.28 -5.44 9.12
CA LEU A 139 -20.14 -4.36 9.60
C LEU A 139 -19.28 -3.17 10.08
N GLY A 140 -18.85 -2.33 9.12
CA GLY A 140 -18.14 -1.08 9.39
C GLY A 140 -16.72 -1.28 9.92
N LYS A 141 -15.85 -0.28 9.75
CA LYS A 141 -14.50 -0.25 10.33
C LYS A 141 -14.57 -0.62 11.82
N LEU A 142 -13.69 -1.52 12.28
CA LEU A 142 -13.52 -1.77 13.72
C LEU A 142 -13.16 -0.44 14.39
N ALA A 143 -14.07 0.04 15.25
CA ALA A 143 -13.93 1.26 16.03
C ALA A 143 -12.96 1.07 17.20
#